data_AF-A0A3D2SKW0-F1
#
_entry.id   AF-A0A3D2SKW0-F1
#
_cell.length_a   1.000
_cell.length_b   1.000
_cell.length_c   1.000
_cell.angle_alpha   90.00
_cell.angle_beta   90.00
_cell.angle_gamma   90.00
#
_symmetry.space_group_name_H-M   'P 1'
#
loop_
_entity.id
_entity.type
_entity.pdbx_description
1 polymer ?
#
loop_
_entity_poly.entity_id
_entity_poly.type
_entity_poly.pdbx_seq_one_letter_code
_entity_poly.pdbx_strand_id
1 'polypeptide(L)' 'MRADIHPKYETLVATCSCGNVIETRSALGKETLYLDVCSACHPFYTGK' A
#
# COMPACT_ATOMS: atom_id res chain seq x y z
N MET A 1 0.52 9.12 18.88
CA MET A 1 0.16 7.86 19.55
C MET A 1 -0.15 8.12 21.02
N ARG A 2 -1.42 7.97 21.41
CA ARG A 2 -1.79 7.73 22.81
C ARG A 2 -1.92 6.22 23.00
N ALA A 3 -1.47 5.70 24.13
CA ALA A 3 -1.56 4.27 24.43
C ALA A 3 -3.02 3.80 24.30
N ASP A 4 -3.20 2.60 23.74
CA ASP A 4 -4.43 1.79 23.75
C ASP A 4 -5.66 2.30 22.97
N ILE A 5 -5.60 3.47 22.30
CA ILE A 5 -6.72 3.98 21.47
C ILE A 5 -6.42 3.97 19.97
N HIS A 6 -5.20 3.60 19.57
CA HIS A 6 -4.80 3.58 18.16
C HIS A 6 -4.83 2.15 17.63
N PRO A 7 -5.39 1.92 16.42
CA PRO A 7 -5.34 0.61 15.80
C PRO A 7 -3.88 0.21 15.51
N LYS A 8 -3.61 -1.10 15.51
CA LYS A 8 -2.29 -1.65 15.22
C LYS A 8 -1.81 -1.14 13.86
N TYR A 9 -0.69 -0.43 13.85
CA TYR A 9 -0.12 0.15 12.64
C TYR A 9 1.11 -0.66 12.25
N GLU A 10 0.93 -1.52 11.26
CA GLU A 10 1.90 -2.54 10.87
C GLU A 10 2.41 -2.26 9.46
N THR A 11 3.60 -2.77 9.15
CA THR A 11 4.20 -2.70 7.81
C THR A 11 3.48 -3.66 6.88
N LEU A 12 3.11 -3.14 5.71
CA LEU A 12 2.40 -3.80 4.63
C LEU A 12 3.25 -3.68 3.36
N VAL A 13 3.43 -4.80 2.66
CA VAL A 13 4.01 -4.83 1.33
C VAL A 13 2.87 -4.81 0.31
N ALA A 14 2.78 -3.74 -0.47
CA ALA A 14 1.77 -3.59 -1.49
C ALA A 14 2.35 -3.91 -2.88
N THR A 15 1.99 -5.05 -3.45
CA THR A 15 2.46 -5.52 -4.76
C THR A 15 1.42 -5.19 -5.82
N CYS A 16 1.80 -4.43 -6.83
CA CYS A 16 0.93 -4.14 -7.95
C CYS A 16 1.15 -5.12 -9.10
N SER A 17 0.10 -5.36 -9.90
CA SER A 17 0.14 -6.12 -11.17
C SER A 17 1.19 -5.59 -12.16
N CYS A 18 1.63 -4.34 -11.98
CA CYS A 18 2.72 -3.71 -12.71
C CYS A 18 4.13 -4.21 -12.32
N GLY A 19 4.23 -5.07 -11.30
CA GLY A 19 5.49 -5.52 -10.70
C GLY A 19 6.08 -4.54 -9.67
N ASN A 20 5.43 -3.39 -9.45
CA ASN A 20 5.88 -2.42 -8.44
C ASN A 20 5.55 -2.92 -7.03
N VAL A 21 6.55 -2.87 -6.15
CA VAL A 21 6.43 -3.26 -4.74
C VAL A 21 6.57 -2.00 -3.89
N ILE A 22 5.50 -1.66 -3.16
CA ILE A 22 5.43 -0.45 -2.36
C ILE A 22 5.32 -0.87 -0.89
N GLU A 23 6.38 -0.61 -0.12
CA GLU A 23 6.35 -0.80 1.33
C GLU A 23 5.64 0.39 1.98
N THR A 24 4.50 0.12 2.62
CA THR A 24 3.70 1.13 3.30
C THR A 24 3.34 0.65 4.70
N ARG A 25 2.83 1.54 5.55
CA ARG A 25 2.30 1.15 6.86
C ARG A 25 0.79 1.34 6.86
N SER A 26 0.07 0.35 7.34
CA SER A 26 -1.39 0.34 7.33
C SER A 26 -1.96 -0.21 8.63
N ALA A 27 -3.19 0.20 8.94
CA ALA A 27 -3.96 -0.34 10.06
C ALA A 27 -4.76 -1.60 9.66
N LEU A 28 -4.62 -2.05 8.40
CA LEU A 28 -5.40 -3.15 7.83
C LEU A 28 -5.05 -4.52 8.44
N GLY A 29 -3.95 -4.63 9.19
CA GLY A 29 -3.50 -5.89 9.82
C GLY A 29 -3.18 -7.01 8.83
N LYS A 30 -2.94 -6.65 7.56
CA LYS A 30 -2.52 -7.56 6.50
C LYS A 30 -1.07 -7.27 6.18
N GLU A 31 -0.28 -8.30 5.90
CA GLU A 31 1.13 -8.16 5.53
C GLU A 31 1.31 -7.87 4.04
N THR A 32 0.38 -8.34 3.19
CA THR A 32 0.45 -8.17 1.73
C THR A 32 -0.84 -7.57 1.16
N LEU A 33 -0.70 -6.57 0.29
CA LEU A 33 -1.80 -5.99 -0.49
C LEU A 33 -1.52 -6.16 -1.98
N TYR A 34 -2.48 -6.73 -2.71
CA TYR A 34 -2.41 -6.77 -4.17
C TYR A 34 -3.17 -5.58 -4.76
N LEU A 35 -2.51 -4.82 -5.63
CA LEU A 35 -3.03 -3.61 -6.27
C LEU A 35 -3.17 -3.80 -7.78
N ASP A 36 -4.31 -3.43 -8.36
CA ASP A 36 -4.49 -3.47 -9.81
C ASP A 36 -3.83 -2.28 -10.53
N VAL A 37 -3.79 -1.11 -9.88
CA VAL A 37 -3.21 0.10 -10.46
C VAL A 37 -2.31 0.82 -9.44
N CYS A 38 -1.05 0.99 -9.81
CA CYS A 38 -0.04 1.72 -9.06
C CYS A 38 0.11 3.15 -9.62
N SER A 39 0.71 4.09 -8.88
CA SER A 39 1.08 5.41 -9.42
C SER A 39 1.98 5.32 -10.66
N ALA A 40 2.76 4.25 -10.78
CA ALA A 40 3.58 3.96 -11.95
C ALA A 40 2.78 3.44 -13.16
N CYS A 41 1.49 3.11 -13.01
CA CYS A 41 0.63 2.59 -14.09
C CYS A 41 -0.62 3.40 -14.35
N HIS A 42 -1.01 4.31 -13.45
CA HIS A 42 -2.20 5.10 -13.71
C HIS A 42 -1.94 6.01 -14.92
N PRO A 43 -2.80 5.97 -15.97
CA PRO A 43 -2.69 6.79 -17.18
C PRO A 43 -2.41 8.27 -16.91
N PHE A 44 -3.02 8.77 -15.83
CA PHE A 44 -2.83 10.13 -15.33
C PHE A 44 -1.36 10.47 -14.96
N TYR A 45 -0.62 9.53 -14.35
CA TYR A 45 0.78 9.75 -13.96
C TYR A 45 1.76 9.43 -15.09
N THR A 46 1.42 8.47 -15.96
CA THR A 46 2.30 8.04 -17.06
C THR A 46 2.08 8.82 -18.37
N GLY A 47 1.02 9.62 -18.46
CA GLY A 47 0.72 10.46 -19.63
C GLY A 47 0.41 9.66 -20.90
N LYS A 48 -0.04 8.41 -20.76
CA LYS A 48 -0.43 7.52 -21.85
C LYS A 48 -1.91 7.22 -21.77
#